data_AF-W4UYG5-F1
#
_entry.id   AF-W4UYG5-F1
#
_cell.length_a   1.000
_cell.length_b   1.000
_cell.length_c   1.000
_cell.angle_alpha   90.00
_cell.angle_beta   90.00
_cell.angle_gamma   90.00
#
_symmetry.space_group_name_H-M   'P 1'
#
loop_
_entity.id
_entity.type
_entity.pdbx_description
1 polymer ?
#
loop_
_entity_poly.entity_id
_entity_poly.type
_entity_poly.pdbx_seq_one_letter_code
_entity_poly.pdbx_strand_id
1 'polypeptide(L)'
;MATALLITLAPATMTAQDKVEASVGADLVSGYIWRGQDLGGVSIQPALGVSYKGFSLGAWGSVGLESKDTKEFDLTLGYATGGFSVSVTDYWFNKTAGEGDEFITNKYFKYGAHSTAHVYEAQVGYDFGPLAVNWYTNFAGADGVKENGKRAYSSYLALSAPFSLGGLDWAVDLGMVPWETTFYNGYSSGFSVSDVSLAASKEIKVTDSFSVPAFAR
;
A
#
# COMPACT_ATOMS: atom_id res chain seq x y z
N MET A 1 3.66 -18.25 4.72
CA MET A 1 4.11 -16.99 4.10
C MET A 1 3.12 -16.64 3.03
N ALA A 2 2.02 -16.01 3.44
CA ALA A 2 1.06 -15.35 2.57
C ALA A 2 0.34 -14.32 3.46
N THR A 3 1.06 -13.27 3.83
CA THR A 3 0.50 -12.15 4.60
C THR A 3 -0.14 -11.18 3.62
N ALA A 4 -1.46 -11.06 3.69
CA ALA A 4 -2.20 -9.92 3.19
C ALA A 4 -1.73 -8.68 3.95
N LEU A 5 -0.89 -7.92 3.26
CA LEU A 5 -0.13 -6.80 3.75
C LEU A 5 -0.37 -5.74 2.67
N LEU A 6 -0.76 -4.51 3.05
CA LEU A 6 -0.24 -3.35 2.30
C LEU A 6 1.22 -3.69 2.08
N ILE A 7 1.71 -3.95 0.86
CA ILE A 7 2.99 -4.65 0.64
C ILE A 7 4.12 -3.89 1.36
N THR A 8 4.32 -4.19 2.63
CA THR A 8 5.48 -3.89 3.44
C THR A 8 6.23 -5.19 3.45
N LEU A 9 6.67 -5.66 2.27
CA LEU A 9 7.53 -6.83 2.05
C LEU A 9 8.10 -7.34 3.37
N ALA A 10 7.34 -8.19 4.08
CA ALA A 10 7.80 -8.68 5.35
C ALA A 10 9.02 -9.54 4.97
N PRO A 11 10.23 -9.26 5.48
CA PRO A 11 11.38 -10.08 5.22
C PRO A 11 11.21 -11.33 6.08
N ALA A 12 10.33 -12.20 5.60
CA ALA A 12 10.71 -13.57 5.32
C ALA A 12 12.21 -13.61 5.05
N THR A 13 12.99 -14.31 5.86
CA THR A 13 14.43 -14.52 5.67
C THR A 13 14.73 -14.79 4.19
N MET A 14 15.09 -13.73 3.46
CA MET A 14 15.14 -13.74 1.99
C MET A 14 16.45 -14.39 1.58
N THR A 15 16.46 -15.72 1.60
CA THR A 15 17.44 -16.47 0.82
C THR A 15 17.18 -16.12 -0.63
N ALA A 16 18.20 -15.67 -1.37
CA ALA A 16 18.06 -15.40 -2.81
C ALA A 16 17.42 -16.62 -3.49
N GLN A 17 16.16 -16.49 -3.90
CA GLN A 17 15.43 -17.59 -4.52
C GLN A 17 15.97 -17.82 -5.93
N ASP A 18 16.41 -19.06 -6.20
CA ASP A 18 16.90 -19.48 -7.51
C ASP A 18 15.77 -19.80 -8.50
N LYS A 19 14.52 -19.77 -8.06
CA LYS A 19 13.33 -20.07 -8.87
C LYS A 19 12.42 -18.85 -8.95
N VAL A 20 11.67 -18.77 -10.05
CA VAL A 20 10.58 -17.81 -10.19
C VAL A 20 9.44 -18.28 -9.32
N GLU A 21 8.92 -17.38 -8.49
CA GLU A 21 7.73 -17.63 -7.68
C GLU A 21 6.58 -16.74 -8.17
N ALA A 22 5.39 -17.31 -8.22
CA ALA A 22 4.17 -16.60 -8.59
C ALA A 22 3.16 -16.71 -7.45
N SER A 23 2.40 -15.65 -7.23
CA SER A 23 1.36 -15.59 -6.21
C SER A 23 0.05 -15.05 -6.80
N VAL A 24 -1.05 -15.53 -6.24
CA VAL A 24 -2.40 -15.00 -6.46
C VAL A 24 -3.12 -15.01 -5.13
N GLY A 25 -3.85 -13.94 -4.84
CA GLY A 25 -4.58 -13.78 -3.60
C GLY A 25 -5.73 -12.79 -3.74
N ALA A 26 -6.58 -12.73 -2.74
CA ALA A 26 -7.59 -11.70 -2.61
C ALA A 26 -7.97 -11.53 -1.15
N ASP A 27 -8.10 -10.28 -0.71
CA ASP A 27 -8.57 -9.97 0.63
C ASP A 27 -10.02 -9.51 0.61
N LEU A 28 -10.72 -9.77 1.71
CA LEU A 28 -12.02 -9.18 2.02
C LEU A 28 -11.87 -8.35 3.29
N VAL A 29 -12.02 -7.04 3.15
CA VAL A 29 -11.86 -6.10 4.27
C VAL A 29 -13.20 -5.46 4.63
N SER A 30 -13.39 -5.16 5.91
CA SER A 30 -14.58 -4.44 6.41
C SER A 30 -14.57 -2.95 6.05
N GLY A 31 -13.38 -2.39 5.79
CA GLY A 31 -13.16 -1.03 5.34
C GLY A 31 -11.81 -0.91 4.63
N TYR A 32 -11.74 -0.11 3.59
CA TYR A 32 -10.51 0.17 2.89
C TYR A 32 -9.81 1.40 3.50
N ILE A 33 -8.97 1.15 4.50
CA ILE A 33 -8.13 2.17 5.13
C ILE A 33 -6.72 2.11 4.56
N TRP A 34 -6.26 3.23 3.97
CA TRP A 34 -4.91 3.35 3.42
C TRP A 34 -4.16 4.51 4.05
N ARG A 35 -3.12 4.20 4.84
CA ARG A 35 -2.25 5.18 5.49
C ARG A 35 -2.99 6.22 6.37
N GLY A 36 -4.12 5.80 6.94
CA GLY A 36 -5.01 6.66 7.76
C GLY A 36 -6.19 7.25 6.98
N GLN A 37 -6.23 7.10 5.67
CA GLN A 37 -7.31 7.60 4.83
C GLN A 37 -8.41 6.56 4.67
N ASP A 38 -9.66 6.96 4.88
CA ASP A 38 -10.83 6.16 4.53
C ASP A 38 -11.08 6.26 3.02
N LEU A 39 -10.80 5.18 2.30
CA LEU A 39 -10.91 5.09 0.85
C LEU A 39 -12.11 4.24 0.40
N GLY A 40 -12.90 3.68 1.33
CA GLY A 40 -14.07 2.90 1.01
C GLY A 40 -14.54 1.97 2.11
N GLY A 41 -15.76 1.44 1.94
CA GLY A 41 -16.34 0.46 2.85
C GLY A 41 -15.83 -0.96 2.59
N VAL A 42 -16.73 -1.94 2.76
CA VAL A 42 -16.42 -3.36 2.51
C VAL A 42 -15.89 -3.53 1.10
N SER A 43 -14.69 -4.10 0.97
CA SER A 43 -13.95 -4.15 -0.29
C SER A 43 -13.32 -5.51 -0.53
N ILE A 44 -13.26 -5.90 -1.81
CA ILE A 44 -12.52 -7.07 -2.29
C ILE A 44 -11.23 -6.58 -2.94
N GLN A 45 -10.10 -7.15 -2.53
CA GLN A 45 -8.78 -6.66 -2.88
C GLN A 45 -7.92 -7.74 -3.54
N PRO A 46 -8.06 -7.98 -4.86
CA PRO A 46 -7.27 -8.99 -5.55
C PRO A 46 -5.80 -8.58 -5.67
N ALA A 47 -4.92 -9.58 -5.63
CA ALA A 47 -3.49 -9.41 -5.82
C ALA A 47 -2.91 -10.51 -6.71
N LEU A 48 -1.93 -10.14 -7.53
CA LEU A 48 -1.10 -11.07 -8.30
C LEU A 48 0.36 -10.64 -8.20
N GLY A 49 1.29 -11.60 -8.20
CA GLY A 49 2.70 -11.29 -8.09
C GLY A 49 3.60 -12.29 -8.79
N VAL A 50 4.76 -11.82 -9.20
CA VAL A 50 5.89 -12.65 -9.61
C VAL A 50 7.17 -12.11 -8.99
N SER A 51 8.03 -12.99 -8.47
CA SER A 51 9.32 -12.63 -7.88
C SER A 51 10.45 -13.54 -8.37
N TYR A 52 11.64 -12.96 -8.45
CA TYR A 52 12.86 -13.67 -8.82
C TYR A 52 14.11 -12.93 -8.34
N LYS A 53 15.00 -13.60 -7.59
CA LYS A 53 16.29 -13.05 -7.13
C LYS A 53 16.20 -11.65 -6.51
N GLY A 54 15.20 -11.46 -5.64
CA GLY A 54 14.95 -10.20 -4.96
C GLY A 54 14.12 -9.19 -5.75
N PHE A 55 13.98 -9.33 -7.07
CA PHE A 55 13.04 -8.53 -7.86
C PHE A 55 11.61 -9.03 -7.70
N SER A 56 10.64 -8.12 -7.72
CA SER A 56 9.22 -8.43 -7.69
C SER A 56 8.43 -7.52 -8.61
N LEU A 57 7.44 -8.07 -9.32
CA LEU A 57 6.39 -7.31 -9.99
C LEU A 57 5.04 -7.77 -9.44
N GLY A 58 4.30 -6.83 -8.87
CA GLY A 58 2.98 -7.07 -8.29
C GLY A 58 1.91 -6.20 -8.94
N ALA A 59 0.70 -6.74 -9.05
CA ALA A 59 -0.49 -5.95 -9.26
C ALA A 59 -1.46 -6.16 -8.09
N TRP A 60 -2.05 -5.07 -7.63
CA TRP A 60 -3.05 -5.07 -6.59
C TRP A 60 -4.24 -4.24 -7.05
N GLY A 61 -5.42 -4.53 -6.55
CA GLY A 61 -6.56 -3.65 -6.76
C GLY A 61 -7.50 -3.68 -5.57
N SER A 62 -8.43 -2.73 -5.56
CA SER A 62 -9.52 -2.67 -4.59
C SER A 62 -10.80 -2.28 -5.29
N VAL A 63 -11.88 -2.98 -4.95
CA VAL A 63 -13.24 -2.62 -5.37
C VAL A 63 -14.18 -2.78 -4.18
N GLY A 64 -14.79 -1.66 -3.81
CA GLY A 64 -15.87 -1.65 -2.82
C GLY A 64 -17.15 -2.29 -3.36
N LEU A 65 -17.98 -2.79 -2.44
CA LEU A 65 -19.26 -3.43 -2.80
C LEU A 65 -20.35 -2.42 -3.19
N GLU A 66 -20.19 -1.14 -2.85
CA GLU A 66 -21.14 -0.09 -3.21
C GLU A 66 -20.75 0.56 -4.55
N SER A 67 -21.73 0.93 -5.37
CA SER A 67 -21.47 1.50 -6.71
C SER A 67 -20.74 2.84 -6.69
N LYS A 68 -20.86 3.58 -5.59
CA LYS A 68 -20.16 4.85 -5.36
C LYS A 68 -18.68 4.65 -5.02
N ASP A 69 -18.28 3.46 -4.58
CA ASP A 69 -16.91 3.21 -4.13
C ASP A 69 -15.91 3.41 -5.28
N THR A 70 -14.74 3.91 -4.92
CA THR A 70 -13.63 4.10 -5.84
C THR A 70 -12.98 2.75 -6.10
N LYS A 71 -12.57 2.53 -7.34
CA LYS A 71 -11.77 1.38 -7.74
C LYS A 71 -10.32 1.83 -7.85
N GLU A 72 -9.44 1.02 -7.30
CA GLU A 72 -8.02 1.24 -7.37
C GLU A 72 -7.34 0.07 -8.09
N PHE A 73 -6.28 0.39 -8.82
CA PHE A 73 -5.41 -0.59 -9.43
C PHE A 73 -3.97 -0.08 -9.39
N ASP A 74 -3.11 -0.90 -8.81
CA ASP A 74 -1.74 -0.55 -8.53
C ASP A 74 -0.80 -1.53 -9.20
N LEU A 75 0.27 -1.00 -9.78
CA LEU A 75 1.38 -1.80 -10.28
C LEU A 75 2.64 -1.44 -9.51
N THR A 76 3.28 -2.42 -8.90
CA THR A 76 4.50 -2.22 -8.11
C THR A 76 5.65 -3.04 -8.69
N LEU A 77 6.76 -2.36 -9.01
CA LEU A 77 8.05 -2.98 -9.28
C LEU A 77 8.96 -2.76 -8.08
N GLY A 78 9.49 -3.84 -7.52
CA GLY A 78 10.30 -3.80 -6.30
C GLY A 78 11.59 -4.60 -6.41
N TYR A 79 12.52 -4.29 -5.52
CA TYR A 79 13.72 -5.08 -5.24
C TYR A 79 13.98 -5.11 -3.73
N ALA A 80 14.32 -6.28 -3.20
CA ALA A 80 14.70 -6.43 -1.80
C ALA A 80 15.88 -7.41 -1.61
N THR A 81 16.74 -7.11 -0.63
CA THR A 81 17.87 -7.95 -0.23
C THR A 81 18.33 -7.63 1.19
N GLY A 82 18.58 -8.66 2.01
CA GLY A 82 19.25 -8.50 3.31
C GLY A 82 18.61 -7.49 4.28
N GLY A 83 17.30 -7.26 4.19
CA GLY A 83 16.56 -6.25 4.97
C GLY A 83 16.29 -4.95 4.23
N PHE A 84 17.10 -4.60 3.23
CA PHE A 84 16.87 -3.44 2.36
C PHE A 84 15.74 -3.72 1.35
N SER A 85 14.94 -2.69 1.06
CA SER A 85 13.95 -2.70 -0.02
C SER A 85 13.88 -1.35 -0.74
N VAL A 86 13.52 -1.40 -2.02
CA VAL A 86 13.19 -0.25 -2.87
C VAL A 86 12.06 -0.64 -3.80
N SER A 87 11.11 0.25 -4.06
CA SER A 87 10.09 0.01 -5.08
C SER A 87 9.63 1.28 -5.78
N VAL A 88 8.97 1.08 -6.91
CA VAL A 88 8.16 2.10 -7.59
C VAL A 88 6.75 1.55 -7.75
N THR A 89 5.77 2.33 -7.32
CA THR A 89 4.35 2.01 -7.45
C THR A 89 3.68 3.02 -8.37
N ASP A 90 2.88 2.52 -9.32
CA ASP A 90 1.94 3.29 -10.12
C ASP A 90 0.53 3.07 -9.55
N TYR A 91 0.02 4.06 -8.84
CA TYR A 91 -1.34 4.08 -8.31
C TYR A 91 -2.31 4.61 -9.35
N TRP A 92 -3.46 3.96 -9.52
CA TRP A 92 -4.53 4.48 -10.36
C TRP A 92 -5.90 4.35 -9.71
N PHE A 93 -6.63 5.46 -9.66
CA PHE A 93 -8.00 5.51 -9.18
C PHE A 93 -8.96 5.79 -10.33
N ASN A 94 -10.07 5.04 -10.39
CA ASN A 94 -11.07 5.22 -11.44
C ASN A 94 -11.87 6.53 -11.33
N LYS A 95 -11.86 7.16 -10.16
CA LYS A 95 -12.56 8.41 -9.86
C LYS A 95 -11.59 9.38 -9.19
N THR A 96 -11.72 10.65 -9.55
CA THR A 96 -11.08 11.77 -8.83
C THR A 96 -12.16 12.80 -8.52
N ALA A 97 -12.01 13.50 -7.40
CA ALA A 97 -12.89 14.61 -7.05
C ALA A 97 -12.84 15.69 -8.15
N GLY A 98 -14.01 16.08 -8.66
CA GLY A 98 -14.20 17.20 -9.57
C GLY A 98 -14.54 18.49 -8.82
N GLU A 99 -15.03 19.50 -9.54
CA GLU A 99 -15.63 20.68 -8.90
C GLU A 99 -17.01 20.32 -8.32
N GLY A 100 -17.23 20.59 -7.03
CA GLY A 100 -18.45 20.18 -6.32
C GLY A 100 -18.48 18.69 -5.96
N ASP A 101 -19.68 18.13 -5.78
CA ASP A 101 -19.87 16.69 -5.49
C ASP A 101 -19.78 15.79 -6.76
N GLU A 102 -19.28 16.32 -7.89
CA GLU A 102 -19.09 15.55 -9.12
C GLU A 102 -17.77 14.76 -9.10
N PHE A 103 -17.82 13.51 -9.55
CA PHE A 103 -16.64 12.68 -9.76
C PHE A 103 -16.30 12.57 -11.25
N ILE A 104 -15.03 12.78 -11.58
CA ILE A 104 -14.53 12.56 -12.94
C ILE A 104 -14.15 11.09 -13.08
N THR A 105 -14.70 10.41 -14.09
CA THR A 105 -14.27 9.04 -14.43
C THR A 105 -12.96 9.07 -15.20
N ASN A 106 -11.94 8.42 -14.65
CA ASN A 106 -10.60 8.37 -15.23
C ASN A 106 -10.46 7.27 -16.27
N LYS A 107 -9.57 7.49 -17.23
CA LYS A 107 -9.17 6.48 -18.22
C LYS A 107 -7.82 5.91 -17.79
N TYR A 108 -7.72 4.59 -17.70
CA TYR A 108 -6.50 3.90 -17.28
C TYR A 108 -5.30 4.26 -18.19
N PHE A 109 -5.39 4.10 -19.51
CA PHE A 109 -4.26 4.38 -20.40
C PHE A 109 -3.99 5.88 -20.69
N LYS A 110 -4.27 6.78 -19.74
CA LYS A 110 -4.06 8.24 -19.88
C LYS A 110 -2.87 8.69 -19.04
N TYR A 111 -1.70 8.75 -19.66
CA TYR A 111 -0.41 9.07 -19.01
C TYR A 111 0.11 10.50 -19.29
N GLY A 112 -0.73 11.40 -19.81
CA GLY A 112 -0.32 12.77 -20.13
C GLY A 112 0.02 13.60 -18.87
N ALA A 113 1.12 14.34 -18.90
CA ALA A 113 1.74 15.00 -17.74
C ALA A 113 0.84 15.89 -16.86
N HIS A 114 -0.21 16.48 -17.43
CA HIS A 114 -1.15 17.37 -16.70
C HIS A 114 -2.60 16.88 -16.79
N SER A 115 -2.80 15.59 -17.05
CA SER A 115 -4.13 15.04 -17.29
C SER A 115 -4.30 13.58 -16.87
N THR A 116 -3.21 12.96 -16.40
CA THR A 116 -3.18 11.61 -15.87
C THR A 116 -3.81 11.57 -14.47
N ALA A 117 -4.45 10.45 -14.16
CA ALA A 117 -4.91 10.12 -12.81
C ALA A 117 -3.93 9.20 -12.07
N HIS A 118 -2.81 8.84 -12.73
CA HIS A 118 -1.78 8.01 -12.14
C HIS A 118 -0.94 8.81 -11.14
N VAL A 119 -0.55 8.18 -10.04
CA VAL A 119 0.41 8.73 -9.07
C VAL A 119 1.58 7.77 -8.98
N TYR A 120 2.78 8.27 -9.21
CA TYR A 120 3.99 7.46 -9.14
C TYR A 120 4.71 7.71 -7.84
N GLU A 121 4.86 6.66 -7.05
CA GLU A 121 5.51 6.68 -5.75
C GLU A 121 6.80 5.86 -5.77
N ALA A 122 7.85 6.39 -5.15
CA ALA A 122 9.05 5.65 -4.85
C ALA A 122 9.07 5.28 -3.37
N GLN A 123 9.47 4.06 -3.05
CA GLN A 123 9.69 3.57 -1.70
C GLN A 123 11.18 3.26 -1.52
N VAL A 124 11.68 3.54 -0.31
CA VAL A 124 12.91 2.94 0.22
C VAL A 124 12.66 2.50 1.65
N GLY A 125 13.13 1.32 2.01
CA GLY A 125 12.91 0.77 3.33
C GLY A 125 14.04 -0.12 3.82
N TYR A 126 14.07 -0.31 5.13
CA TYR A 126 14.94 -1.28 5.78
C TYR A 126 14.22 -1.94 6.94
N ASP A 127 14.32 -3.27 7.02
CA ASP A 127 13.87 -4.04 8.17
C ASP A 127 15.06 -4.46 9.04
N PHE A 128 15.06 -4.01 10.29
CA PHE A 128 16.09 -4.31 11.26
C PHE A 128 15.81 -5.59 12.08
N GLY A 129 14.62 -6.19 11.94
CA GLY A 129 14.11 -7.30 12.74
C GLY A 129 13.04 -6.84 13.74
N PRO A 130 13.39 -6.07 14.79
CA PRO A 130 12.43 -5.58 15.77
C PRO A 130 11.68 -4.32 15.32
N LEU A 131 12.14 -3.69 14.23
CA LEU A 131 11.54 -2.47 13.67
C LEU A 131 11.81 -2.43 12.16
N ALA A 132 10.76 -2.23 11.37
CA ALA A 132 10.85 -1.90 9.97
C ALA A 132 10.58 -0.40 9.77
N VAL A 133 11.36 0.22 8.89
CA VAL A 133 11.25 1.64 8.54
C VAL A 133 11.10 1.76 7.04
N ASN A 134 10.05 2.45 6.58
CA ASN A 134 9.80 2.69 5.17
C ASN A 134 9.52 4.17 4.92
N TRP A 135 10.15 4.71 3.88
CA TRP A 135 9.92 6.04 3.38
C TRP A 135 9.33 5.96 1.98
N TYR A 136 8.27 6.72 1.76
CA TYR A 136 7.55 6.80 0.49
C TYR A 136 7.50 8.24 0.01
N THR A 137 7.63 8.46 -1.30
CA THR A 137 7.47 9.78 -1.93
C THR A 137 6.81 9.67 -3.29
N ASN A 138 5.68 10.35 -3.46
CA ASN A 138 5.08 10.61 -4.76
C ASN A 138 5.98 11.57 -5.55
N PHE A 139 6.58 11.10 -6.64
CA PHE A 139 7.55 11.88 -7.41
C PHE A 139 7.00 12.38 -8.76
N ALA A 140 5.92 11.79 -9.26
CA ALA A 140 5.31 12.18 -10.54
C ALA A 140 3.80 11.88 -10.57
N GLY A 141 3.14 12.27 -11.66
CA GLY A 141 1.70 12.05 -11.84
C GLY A 141 0.83 13.04 -11.08
N ALA A 142 -0.36 12.61 -10.67
CA ALA A 142 -1.39 13.39 -9.95
C ALA A 142 -1.13 13.50 -8.44
N ASP A 143 0.12 13.76 -8.05
CA ASP A 143 0.48 14.05 -6.65
C ASP A 143 -0.26 15.29 -6.12
N GLY A 144 -0.38 15.38 -4.80
CA GLY A 144 -0.87 16.56 -4.11
C GLY A 144 0.02 17.80 -4.28
N VAL A 145 -0.52 18.94 -3.86
CA VAL A 145 0.15 20.23 -3.93
C VAL A 145 0.29 20.85 -2.54
N LYS A 146 1.15 21.86 -2.45
CA LYS A 146 1.24 22.79 -1.31
C LYS A 146 0.27 23.95 -1.51
N GLU A 147 0.11 24.80 -0.50
CA GLU A 147 -0.69 26.03 -0.54
C GLU A 147 -0.25 26.96 -1.69
N ASN A 148 1.04 26.97 -2.02
CA ASN A 148 1.58 27.73 -3.16
C ASN A 148 1.33 27.08 -4.54
N GLY A 149 0.57 25.99 -4.61
CA GLY A 149 0.20 25.27 -5.84
C GLY A 149 1.31 24.41 -6.44
N LYS A 150 2.51 24.37 -5.85
CA LYS A 150 3.59 23.48 -6.32
C LYS A 150 3.37 22.06 -5.82
N ARG A 151 3.84 21.08 -6.59
CA ARG A 151 3.86 19.66 -6.20
C ARG A 151 4.43 19.50 -4.79
N ALA A 152 3.72 18.75 -3.96
CA ALA A 152 4.09 18.52 -2.58
C ALA A 152 5.25 17.54 -2.43
N TYR A 153 5.44 16.65 -3.41
CA TYR A 153 6.24 15.44 -3.23
C TYR A 153 5.73 14.69 -2.01
N SER A 154 4.42 14.44 -2.01
CA SER A 154 3.73 13.90 -0.84
C SER A 154 4.45 12.66 -0.36
N SER A 155 4.85 12.68 0.90
CA SER A 155 5.70 11.65 1.45
C SER A 155 5.06 11.05 2.68
N TYR A 156 5.47 9.83 2.99
CA TYR A 156 4.95 9.07 4.12
C TYR A 156 6.09 8.29 4.77
N LEU A 157 6.20 8.38 6.07
CA LEU A 157 7.09 7.56 6.90
C LEU A 157 6.24 6.52 7.62
N ALA A 158 6.55 5.25 7.41
CA ALA A 158 5.92 4.13 8.09
C ALA A 158 6.93 3.42 8.99
N LEU A 159 6.56 3.22 10.25
CA LEU A 159 7.27 2.41 11.22
C LEU A 159 6.41 1.22 11.60
N SER A 160 6.99 0.02 11.65
CA SER A 160 6.27 -1.20 12.05
C SER A 160 7.11 -2.02 13.01
N ALA A 161 6.53 -2.40 14.16
CA ALA A 161 7.18 -3.21 15.18
C ALA A 161 6.41 -4.54 15.36
N PRO A 162 6.91 -5.65 14.78
CA PRO A 162 6.25 -6.94 14.88
C PRO A 162 6.55 -7.65 16.21
N PHE A 163 5.58 -8.43 16.72
CA PHE A 163 5.75 -9.32 17.87
C PHE A 163 4.76 -10.48 17.82
N SER A 164 5.08 -11.61 18.45
CA SER A 164 4.15 -12.76 18.52
C SER A 164 3.60 -12.91 19.93
N LEU A 165 2.28 -13.08 20.05
CA LEU A 165 1.60 -13.24 21.33
C LEU A 165 0.33 -14.09 21.15
N GLY A 166 0.15 -15.09 22.02
CA GLY A 166 -1.06 -15.93 22.02
C GLY A 166 -1.25 -16.80 20.77
N GLY A 167 -0.17 -17.12 20.05
CA GLY A 167 -0.25 -17.87 18.79
C GLY A 167 -0.80 -17.06 17.61
N LEU A 168 -0.70 -15.73 17.72
CA LEU A 168 -0.97 -14.76 16.67
C LEU A 168 0.30 -13.94 16.41
N ASP A 169 0.44 -13.49 15.18
CA ASP A 169 1.47 -12.54 14.78
C ASP A 169 0.87 -11.13 14.77
N TRP A 170 1.45 -10.24 15.56
CA TRP A 170 1.00 -8.87 15.77
C TRP A 170 1.99 -7.87 15.19
N ALA A 171 1.49 -6.67 14.88
CA ALA A 171 2.32 -5.52 14.54
C ALA A 171 1.71 -4.24 15.09
N VAL A 172 2.54 -3.38 15.69
CA VAL A 172 2.17 -1.97 15.94
C VAL A 172 2.73 -1.14 14.79
N ASP A 173 1.85 -0.39 14.13
CA ASP A 173 2.20 0.48 13.01
C ASP A 173 2.02 1.96 13.40
N LEU A 174 2.96 2.80 12.95
CA LEU A 174 2.89 4.26 13.07
C LEU A 174 3.20 4.89 11.71
N GLY A 175 2.25 5.68 11.23
CA GLY A 175 2.30 6.38 9.97
C GLY A 175 2.38 7.88 10.13
N MET A 176 3.27 8.54 9.40
CA MET A 176 3.51 9.98 9.50
C MET A 176 3.61 10.64 8.13
N VAL A 177 2.96 11.78 7.97
CA VAL A 177 3.15 12.69 6.85
C VAL A 177 4.14 13.76 7.30
N PRO A 178 5.30 13.89 6.67
CA PRO A 178 6.40 14.71 7.18
C PRO A 178 6.22 16.20 6.88
N TRP A 179 5.41 16.56 5.87
CA TRP A 179 5.22 17.94 5.45
C TRP A 179 3.90 18.15 4.71
N GLU A 180 3.65 19.41 4.43
CA GLU A 180 2.47 19.94 3.77
C GLU A 180 2.12 19.22 2.46
N THR A 181 0.86 18.77 2.36
CA THR A 181 0.30 18.18 1.13
C THR A 181 -1.22 18.11 1.18
N THR A 182 -1.86 18.22 0.02
CA THR A 182 -3.28 17.89 -0.19
C THR A 182 -3.55 16.40 -0.42
N PHE A 183 -2.52 15.56 -0.58
CA PHE A 183 -2.68 14.15 -0.96
C PHE A 183 -3.08 13.24 0.21
N TYR A 184 -2.67 13.58 1.43
CA TYR A 184 -2.98 12.81 2.63
C TYR A 184 -3.95 13.57 3.53
N ASN A 185 -4.92 12.84 4.11
CA ASN A 185 -5.80 13.28 5.20
C ASN A 185 -6.67 14.50 4.86
N GLY A 186 -7.06 14.68 3.59
CA GLY A 186 -7.86 15.82 3.13
C GLY A 186 -7.09 17.14 3.06
N TYR A 187 -6.11 17.36 3.93
CA TYR A 187 -5.02 18.32 3.83
C TYR A 187 -4.15 18.19 5.09
N SER A 188 -2.83 18.16 4.92
CA SER A 188 -1.87 18.39 6.01
C SER A 188 -1.13 19.69 5.79
N SER A 189 -1.08 20.56 6.80
CA SER A 189 -0.35 21.83 6.75
C SER A 189 1.14 21.69 7.12
N GLY A 190 1.60 20.48 7.44
CA GLY A 190 2.95 20.22 7.93
C GLY A 190 3.15 18.78 8.39
N PHE A 191 3.94 18.58 9.43
CA PHE A 191 4.09 17.26 10.04
C PHE A 191 2.77 16.82 10.70
N SER A 192 2.32 15.60 10.42
CA SER A 192 1.15 15.00 11.06
C SER A 192 1.30 13.50 11.24
N VAL A 193 0.88 12.98 12.39
CA VAL A 193 0.62 11.55 12.55
C VAL A 193 -0.65 11.22 11.76
N SER A 194 -0.54 10.27 10.84
CA SER A 194 -1.59 9.88 9.90
C SER A 194 -2.33 8.64 10.36
N ASP A 195 -1.63 7.71 10.97
CA ASP A 195 -2.14 6.40 11.36
C ASP A 195 -1.38 5.88 12.60
N VAL A 196 -2.13 5.23 13.49
CA VAL A 196 -1.62 4.39 14.57
C VAL A 196 -2.51 3.17 14.60
N SER A 197 -1.95 1.99 14.36
CA SER A 197 -2.74 0.76 14.29
C SER A 197 -2.07 -0.43 14.96
N LEU A 198 -2.90 -1.40 15.36
CA LEU A 198 -2.49 -2.69 15.89
C LEU A 198 -3.10 -3.78 15.02
N ALA A 199 -2.27 -4.46 14.25
CA ALA A 199 -2.70 -5.57 13.42
C ALA A 199 -2.43 -6.90 14.13
N ALA A 200 -3.29 -7.89 13.89
CA ALA A 200 -3.10 -9.28 14.26
C ALA A 200 -3.40 -10.17 13.06
N SER A 201 -2.59 -11.21 12.85
CA SER A 201 -2.77 -12.16 11.75
C SER A 201 -2.54 -13.60 12.19
N LYS A 202 -3.17 -14.52 11.45
CA LYS A 202 -3.03 -15.96 11.64
C LYS A 202 -3.30 -16.72 10.35
N GLU A 203 -2.46 -17.70 10.06
CA GLU A 203 -2.76 -18.73 9.06
C GLU A 203 -3.71 -19.77 9.67
N ILE A 204 -4.94 -19.83 9.14
CA ILE A 204 -5.92 -20.82 9.55
C ILE A 204 -5.75 -22.04 8.65
N LYS A 205 -5.21 -23.12 9.22
CA LYS A 205 -5.09 -24.40 8.53
C LYS A 205 -6.47 -24.99 8.28
N VAL A 206 -6.84 -25.16 7.01
CA VAL A 206 -8.10 -25.78 6.59
C VAL A 206 -7.87 -27.25 6.25
N THR A 207 -6.78 -27.57 5.54
CA THR A 207 -6.33 -28.92 5.24
C THR A 207 -4.81 -29.03 5.40
N ASP A 208 -4.23 -30.21 5.15
CA ASP A 208 -2.78 -30.38 5.15
C ASP A 208 -2.06 -29.61 4.04
N SER A 209 -2.77 -29.27 2.96
CA SER A 209 -2.22 -28.56 1.80
C SER A 209 -2.78 -27.14 1.62
N PHE A 210 -3.76 -26.73 2.42
CA PHE A 210 -4.47 -25.47 2.25
C PHE A 210 -4.66 -24.74 3.59
N SER A 211 -4.23 -23.48 3.61
CA SER A 211 -4.46 -22.55 4.71
C SER A 211 -5.04 -21.27 4.16
N VAL A 212 -5.81 -20.57 4.99
CA VAL A 212 -6.38 -19.26 4.68
C VAL A 212 -5.79 -18.25 5.64
N PRO A 213 -5.17 -17.17 5.14
CA PRO A 213 -4.74 -16.09 6.01
C PRO A 213 -5.97 -15.35 6.54
N ALA A 214 -5.99 -15.10 7.84
CA ALA A 214 -6.97 -14.26 8.51
C ALA A 214 -6.25 -13.14 9.25
N PHE A 215 -6.82 -11.94 9.24
CA PHE A 215 -6.24 -10.79 9.92
C PHE A 215 -7.32 -9.84 10.46
N ALA A 216 -6.91 -8.98 11.38
CA ALA A 216 -7.65 -7.86 11.90
C ALA A 216 -6.69 -6.67 12.12
N ARG A 217 -7.22 -5.46 12.01
CA ARG A 217 -6.50 -4.19 12.23
C ARG A 217 -7.46 -3.18 12.84
#